data_AF-A0A1S9GBF7-F1
#
_entry.id   AF-A0A1S9GBF7-F1
#
_cell.length_a   1.000
_cell.length_b   1.000
_cell.length_c   1.000
_cell.angle_alpha   90.00
_cell.angle_beta   90.00
_cell.angle_gamma   90.00
#
_symmetry.space_group_name_H-M   'P 1'
#
loop_
_entity.id
_entity.type
_entity.pdbx_description
1 polymer ?
#
loop_
_entity_poly.entity_id
_entity_poly.type
_entity_poly.pdbx_seq_one_letter_code
_entity_poly.pdbx_strand_id
1 'polypeptide(L)'
;MPLNDVPWIRPVTIRLQCGLERTFTGVYDALDFLENEWPLRHGERHERAVKTCRGALNGIIPGIVAREAFVAACLEVGMPAVLVPWKRKPAPHPPRPARHAAI
;
A
#
# COMPACT_ATOMS: atom_id res chain seq x y z
N MET A 1 -13.08 13.53 -7.72
CA MET A 1 -11.71 13.89 -8.16
C MET A 1 -11.06 12.62 -8.68
N PRO A 2 -10.45 12.60 -9.88
CA PRO A 2 -9.78 11.39 -10.37
C PRO A 2 -8.61 11.10 -9.43
N LEU A 3 -8.61 9.90 -8.87
CA LEU A 3 -7.51 9.40 -8.06
C LEU A 3 -6.28 9.40 -8.96
N ASN A 4 -5.28 10.23 -8.64
CA ASN A 4 -4.03 10.27 -9.39
C ASN A 4 -3.27 8.97 -9.10
N ASP A 5 -3.67 7.88 -9.76
CA ASP A 5 -3.08 6.58 -9.52
C ASP A 5 -1.68 6.55 -10.12
N VAL A 6 -0.69 6.28 -9.27
CA VAL A 6 0.69 6.07 -9.69
C VAL A 6 0.93 4.56 -9.67
N PRO A 7 0.77 3.87 -10.82
CA PRO A 7 0.97 2.44 -10.88
C PRO A 7 2.44 2.11 -10.66
N TRP A 8 2.70 1.07 -9.89
CA TRP A 8 4.05 0.54 -9.73
C TRP A 8 4.40 -0.34 -10.93
N ILE A 9 5.58 -0.10 -11.50
CA ILE A 9 6.13 -0.91 -12.61
C ILE A 9 6.21 -2.39 -12.22
N ARG A 10 6.45 -2.67 -10.94
CA ARG A 10 6.35 -4.00 -10.35
C ARG A 10 5.43 -3.98 -9.14
N PRO A 11 4.32 -4.73 -9.17
CA PRO A 11 3.43 -4.82 -8.04
C PRO A 11 4.18 -5.43 -6.85
N VAL A 12 3.73 -5.08 -5.65
CA VAL A 12 4.27 -5.62 -4.40
C VAL A 12 3.21 -6.51 -3.81
N THR A 13 3.53 -7.77 -3.57
CA THR A 13 2.68 -8.67 -2.80
C THR A 13 3.23 -8.75 -1.38
N ILE A 14 2.39 -8.57 -0.37
CA ILE A 14 2.78 -8.74 1.04
C ILE A 14 1.93 -9.84 1.67
N ARG A 15 2.52 -10.55 2.62
CA ARG A 15 1.78 -11.45 3.50
C ARG A 15 1.38 -10.72 4.77
N LEU A 16 0.08 -10.58 4.95
CA LEU A 16 -0.52 -10.04 6.16
C LEU A 16 -0.34 -11.03 7.32
N GLN A 17 -0.42 -10.51 8.54
CA GLN A 17 -0.37 -11.30 9.77
C GLN A 17 -1.47 -12.36 9.86
N CYS A 18 -2.61 -12.16 9.18
CA CYS A 18 -3.69 -13.14 9.11
C CYS A 18 -3.40 -14.31 8.15
N GLY A 19 -2.23 -14.32 7.50
CA GLY A 19 -1.84 -15.32 6.51
C GLY A 19 -2.30 -15.01 5.09
N LEU A 20 -3.09 -13.94 4.89
CA LEU A 20 -3.56 -13.52 3.57
C LEU A 20 -2.47 -12.80 2.77
N GLU A 21 -2.41 -13.07 1.47
CA GLU A 21 -1.54 -12.36 0.53
C GLU A 21 -2.31 -11.22 -0.15
N ARG A 22 -1.77 -10.01 -0.08
CA ARG A 22 -2.32 -8.82 -0.76
C ARG A 22 -1.35 -8.31 -1.79
N THR A 23 -1.83 -8.06 -3.00
CA THR A 23 -1.01 -7.53 -4.10
C THR A 23 -1.40 -6.09 -4.37
N PHE A 24 -0.43 -5.19 -4.27
CA PHE A 24 -0.58 -3.76 -4.53
C PHE A 24 0.02 -3.44 -5.90
N THR A 25 -0.81 -2.91 -6.80
CA THR A 25 -0.42 -2.55 -8.16
C THR A 25 0.00 -1.09 -8.28
N GLY A 26 -0.24 -0.26 -7.27
CA GLY A 26 0.06 1.17 -7.29
C GLY A 26 0.13 1.78 -5.91
N VAL A 27 0.51 3.06 -5.89
CA VAL A 27 0.70 3.84 -4.66
C VAL A 27 -0.62 4.05 -3.91
N TYR A 28 -1.74 4.22 -4.64
CA TYR A 28 -3.03 4.47 -4.01
C TYR A 28 -3.48 3.28 -3.16
N ASP A 29 -3.39 2.07 -3.72
CA ASP A 29 -3.71 0.81 -3.06
C ASP A 29 -2.84 0.59 -1.80
N ALA A 30 -1.55 0.93 -1.89
CA ALA A 30 -0.63 0.87 -0.76
C ALA A 30 -0.99 1.89 0.33
N LEU A 31 -1.31 3.13 -0.03
CA LEU A 31 -1.71 4.18 0.92
C LEU A 31 -3.00 3.80 1.66
N ASP A 32 -3.98 3.30 0.91
CA ASP A 32 -5.26 2.86 1.43
C ASP A 32 -5.09 1.71 2.44
N PHE A 33 -4.18 0.77 2.18
CA PHE A 33 -3.80 -0.27 3.14
C PHE A 33 -3.13 0.29 4.40
N LEU A 34 -2.19 1.24 4.24
CA LEU A 34 -1.53 1.91 5.37
C LEU A 34 -2.54 2.64 6.26
N GLU A 35 -3.61 3.22 5.71
CA GLU A 35 -4.59 3.98 6.48
C GLU A 35 -5.69 3.11 7.12
N ASN A 36 -6.12 2.03 6.45
CA ASN A 36 -7.30 1.27 6.86
C ASN A 36 -7.01 -0.09 7.48
N GLU A 37 -6.02 -0.82 6.98
CA GLU A 37 -5.74 -2.22 7.33
C GLU A 37 -4.46 -2.38 8.16
N TRP A 38 -3.68 -1.31 8.31
CA TRP A 38 -2.42 -1.36 9.02
C TRP A 38 -2.60 -1.66 10.52
N PRO A 39 -1.97 -2.73 11.05
CA PRO A 39 -2.21 -3.16 12.43
C PRO A 39 -1.45 -2.33 13.48
N LEU A 40 -0.28 -1.78 13.13
CA LEU A 40 0.51 -0.97 14.06
C LEU A 40 0.10 0.51 13.96
N ARG A 41 -0.71 0.97 14.89
CA ARG A 41 -1.23 2.35 14.91
C ARG A 41 -0.14 3.45 14.89
N HIS A 42 1.09 3.18 15.34
CA HIS A 42 2.18 4.16 15.39
C HIS A 42 3.56 3.52 15.17
N GLY A 43 4.04 3.49 13.92
CA GLY A 43 5.43 3.16 13.60
C GLY A 43 6.07 4.27 12.78
N GLU A 44 7.30 4.69 13.10
CA GLU A 44 8.00 5.74 12.34
C GLU A 44 8.11 5.41 10.84
N ARG A 45 8.36 4.14 10.48
CA ARG A 45 8.37 3.74 9.06
C ARG A 45 6.98 3.72 8.43
N HIS A 46 5.91 3.49 9.20
CA HIS A 46 4.53 3.60 8.70
C HIS A 46 4.20 5.06 8.34
N GLU A 47 4.45 6.00 9.24
CA GLU A 47 4.24 7.43 8.95
C GLU A 47 5.09 7.90 7.77
N ARG A 48 6.34 7.42 7.69
CA ARG A 48 7.23 7.70 6.56
C ARG A 48 6.67 7.12 5.26
N ALA A 49 6.17 5.88 5.26
CA ALA A 49 5.55 5.27 4.10
C ALA A 49 4.30 6.04 3.64
N VAL A 50 3.43 6.47 4.58
CA VAL A 50 2.25 7.29 4.28
C VAL A 50 2.66 8.62 3.63
N LYS A 51 3.61 9.34 4.22
CA LYS A 51 4.13 10.60 3.66
C LYS A 51 4.72 10.41 2.28
N THR A 52 5.50 9.34 2.08
CA THR A 52 6.15 9.03 0.80
C THR A 52 5.12 8.66 -0.27
N CYS A 53 4.12 7.84 0.07
CA CYS A 53 3.03 7.47 -0.84
C CYS A 53 2.20 8.70 -1.23
N ARG A 54 1.82 9.55 -0.27
CA ARG A 54 1.15 10.83 -0.57
C ARG A 54 2.00 11.73 -1.45
N GLY A 55 3.31 11.83 -1.18
CA GLY A 55 4.24 12.59 -2.02
C GLY A 55 4.29 12.06 -3.46
N ALA A 56 4.18 10.73 -3.63
CA ALA A 56 4.16 10.12 -4.95
C ALA A 56 2.84 10.38 -5.71
N LEU A 57 1.68 10.33 -5.03
CA LEU A 57 0.41 10.72 -5.64
C LEU A 57 0.38 12.20 -6.06
N ASN A 58 1.15 13.06 -5.39
CA ASN A 58 1.32 14.47 -5.77
C ASN A 58 2.38 14.69 -6.87
N GLY A 59 3.06 13.63 -7.33
CA GLY A 59 4.16 13.73 -8.30
C GLY A 59 5.46 14.33 -7.76
N ILE A 60 5.56 14.52 -6.45
CA ILE A 60 6.74 15.07 -5.77
C ILE A 60 7.80 13.98 -5.58
N ILE A 61 7.34 12.76 -5.28
CA ILE A 61 8.21 11.60 -5.01
C ILE A 61 8.03 10.57 -6.12
N PRO A 62 9.10 9.95 -6.63
CA PRO A 62 8.96 8.88 -7.60
C PRO A 62 8.29 7.65 -6.97
N GLY A 63 7.40 6.99 -7.73
CA GLY A 63 6.67 5.81 -7.27
C GLY A 63 7.57 4.66 -6.78
N ILE A 64 8.81 4.56 -7.28
CA ILE A 64 9.81 3.59 -6.81
C ILE A 64 10.20 3.85 -5.35
N VAL A 65 10.40 5.11 -4.95
CA VAL A 65 10.75 5.46 -3.56
C VAL A 65 9.56 5.18 -2.63
N ALA A 66 8.32 5.46 -3.07
CA ALA A 66 7.12 5.06 -2.33
C ALA A 66 7.03 3.54 -2.15
N ARG A 67 7.36 2.77 -3.18
CA ARG A 67 7.40 1.31 -3.13
C ARG A 67 8.41 0.80 -2.10
N GLU A 68 9.62 1.34 -2.09
CA GLU A 68 10.66 0.95 -1.14
C GLU A 68 10.29 1.31 0.29
N ALA A 69 9.75 2.51 0.52
CA ALA A 69 9.28 2.94 1.83
C ALA A 69 8.15 2.02 2.35
N PHE A 70 7.24 1.60 1.47
CA PHE A 70 6.17 0.65 1.80
C PHE A 70 6.73 -0.72 2.18
N VAL A 71 7.62 -1.31 1.38
CA VAL A 71 8.24 -2.61 1.68
C VAL A 71 9.03 -2.54 2.99
N ALA A 72 9.77 -1.47 3.23
CA ALA A 72 10.51 -1.26 4.47
C ALA A 72 9.59 -1.19 5.71
N ALA A 73 8.42 -0.54 5.58
CA ALA A 73 7.41 -0.53 6.62
C ALA A 73 6.83 -1.93 6.86
N CYS A 74 6.53 -2.68 5.81
CA CYS A 74 5.98 -4.04 5.93
C CYS A 74 6.99 -4.99 6.61
N LEU A 75 8.28 -4.85 6.31
CA LEU A 75 9.33 -5.64 6.96
C LEU A 75 9.46 -5.37 8.47
N GLU A 76 9.21 -4.15 8.94
CA GLU A 76 9.21 -3.82 10.39
C GLU A 76 8.21 -4.66 11.18
N VAL A 77 7.01 -4.79 10.60
CA VAL A 77 5.85 -5.34 11.30
C VAL A 77 5.72 -6.84 11.08
N GLY A 78 6.76 -7.49 10.55
CA GLY A 78 6.75 -8.92 10.26
C GLY A 78 5.82 -9.29 9.10
N MET A 79 5.54 -8.37 8.19
CA MET A 79 4.79 -8.61 6.95
C MET A 79 5.76 -8.66 5.76
N PRO A 80 6.41 -9.80 5.49
CA PRO A 80 7.38 -9.87 4.41
C PRO A 80 6.71 -9.66 3.06
N ALA A 81 7.37 -8.88 2.20
CA ALA A 81 7.02 -8.81 0.79
C ALA A 81 7.36 -10.15 0.13
N VAL A 82 6.36 -10.79 -0.47
CA VAL A 82 6.53 -12.04 -1.21
C VAL A 82 6.74 -11.70 -2.68
N LEU A 83 7.81 -12.24 -3.25
CA LEU A 83 8.03 -12.21 -4.69
C LEU A 83 7.19 -13.30 -5.33
N VAL A 84 5.92 -13.00 -5.62
CA VAL A 84 5.07 -13.91 -6.39
C VAL A 84 5.39 -13.80 -7.89
N PRO A 85 5.44 -14.91 -8.64
CA PRO A 85 5.50 -14.86 -10.10
C PRO A 85 4.26 -14.13 -10.61
N TRP A 86 4.46 -13.01 -11.32
CA TRP A 86 3.39 -12.12 -11.75
C TRP A 86 2.39 -12.85 -12.67
N LYS A 87 1.29 -13.36 -12.10
CA LYS A 87 0.09 -13.71 -12.85
C LYS A 87 -0.74 -12.43 -12.99
N ARG A 88 -0.66 -11.76 -14.14
CA ARG A 88 -1.55 -10.64 -14.50
C ARG A 88 -3.00 -11.04 -14.24
N LYS A 89 -3.61 -10.46 -13.21
CA LYS A 89 -5.07 -10.32 -13.10
C LYS A 89 -5.33 -8.87 -12.68
N PRO A 90 -5.79 -8.00 -13.58
CA PRO A 90 -6.33 -6.72 -13.16
C PRO A 90 -7.69 -7.02 -12.52
N ALA A 91 -7.71 -7.16 -11.19
CA ALA A 91 -8.97 -7.06 -10.47
C ALA A 91 -9.24 -5.56 -10.29
N PRO A 92 -10.31 -5.00 -10.87
CA PRO A 92 -10.78 -3.69 -10.42
C PRO A 92 -11.13 -3.84 -8.95
N HIS A 93 -10.38 -3.15 -8.10
CA HIS A 93 -10.66 -3.02 -6.68
C HIS A 93 -12.10 -2.50 -6.54
N PRO A 94 -13.01 -3.25 -5.89
CA PRO A 94 -14.34 -2.73 -5.60
C PRO A 94 -14.19 -1.50 -4.70
N PRO A 95 -14.97 -0.44 -4.90
CA PRO A 95 -14.93 0.73 -4.02
C PRO A 95 -15.17 0.25 -2.59
N ARG A 96 -14.23 0.56 -1.66
CA ARG A 96 -14.45 0.28 -0.24
C ARG A 96 -15.75 0.99 0.18
N PRO A 97 -16.67 0.30 0.89
CA PRO A 97 -17.76 1.00 1.54
C PRO A 97 -17.15 1.93 2.61
N ALA A 98 -17.50 3.21 2.53
CA ALA A 98 -17.14 4.22 3.51
C ALA A 98 -17.49 3.70 4.91
N ARG A 99 -16.48 3.49 5.76
CA ARG A 99 -16.72 3.18 7.18
C ARG A 99 -17.36 4.42 7.79
N HIS A 100 -18.68 4.35 7.94
CA HIS A 100 -19.44 5.29 8.72
C HIS A 100 -18.84 5.34 10.13
N ALA A 101 -18.37 6.52 10.52
CA ALA A 101 -18.13 6.85 11.91
C ALA A 101 -19.48 6.76 12.63
N ALA A 102 -19.63 5.77 13.51
CA ALA A 102 -20.77 5.71 14.41
C ALA A 102 -20.52 6.69 15.57
N ILE A 103 -21.48 7.60 15.77
CA ILE A 103 -21.64 8.48 16.93
C ILE A 103 -22.58 7.77 17.90
#